data_AF-A0A5D3AD54-F1
#
_entry.id   AF-A0A5D3AD54-F1
#
_cell.length_a   1.000
_cell.length_b   1.000
_cell.length_c   1.000
_cell.angle_alpha   90.00
_cell.angle_beta   90.00
_cell.angle_gamma   90.00
#
_symmetry.space_group_name_H-M   'P 1'
#
loop_
_entity.id
_entity.type
_entity.pdbx_description
1 polymer ?
#
loop_
_entity_poly.entity_id
_entity_poly.type
_entity_poly.pdbx_seq_one_letter_code
_entity_poly.pdbx_strand_id
1 'polypeptide(L)'
;MLDHFYSIISMTSNDEKASKKRSIQGCKTTLVAAKCTPPDALRAGFPDLKRLGTYFGIYLGVGTVIFYALKNDIRGHKTIDFIDSLYLCVVTMTTVGYGDLVPHSYNAQLVCIFFITVGMCLFGIAVKIAAKYLVVKQQMVMVNAFRMSRKIGPVEALKEIESVKIDYNKLKISLIAMAGHYVIGIFVLLTIEGMDFTDAIYCAFTTMTTTGFGDETFQEPFGRMFAVFWISTGTSCVGQLFLYIAEIYTDIETRKLAKQVISNNIIAKTDLEAADDIKDGKVYGAADMILYKLKEKGKIKQDDISVAMKDLDDVIKDVDVDDVTPPKSAEEK
;
A
#
# COMPACT_ATOMS: atom_id res chain seq x y z
N MET A 1 71.25 7.37 -10.74
CA MET A 1 70.66 7.82 -9.44
C MET A 1 69.42 8.71 -9.63
N LEU A 2 69.11 9.21 -10.84
CA LEU A 2 67.89 9.97 -11.12
C LEU A 2 66.73 9.12 -11.69
N ASP A 3 67.00 7.95 -12.28
CA ASP A 3 65.93 7.08 -12.81
C ASP A 3 65.19 6.27 -11.73
N HIS A 4 65.81 6.06 -10.58
CA HIS A 4 65.21 5.33 -9.46
C HIS A 4 64.22 6.19 -8.64
N PHE A 5 64.30 7.53 -8.76
CA PHE A 5 63.39 8.46 -8.10
C PHE A 5 62.08 8.67 -8.89
N TYR A 6 62.12 8.57 -10.22
CA TYR A 6 60.93 8.70 -11.06
C TYR A 6 59.97 7.49 -10.94
N SER A 7 60.51 6.29 -10.71
CA SER A 7 59.69 5.08 -10.51
C SER A 7 58.90 5.11 -9.20
N ILE A 8 59.44 5.73 -8.14
CA ILE A 8 58.76 5.81 -6.83
C ILE A 8 57.61 6.83 -6.87
N ILE A 9 57.77 7.94 -7.59
CA ILE A 9 56.70 8.96 -7.78
C ILE A 9 55.58 8.42 -8.68
N SER A 10 55.87 7.54 -9.64
CA SER A 10 54.85 6.89 -10.46
C SER A 10 54.03 5.82 -9.69
N MET A 11 54.62 5.15 -8.69
CA MET A 11 53.90 4.16 -7.88
C MET A 11 52.96 4.82 -6.88
N THR A 12 53.34 5.94 -6.26
CA THR A 12 52.47 6.67 -5.31
C THR A 12 51.27 7.34 -6.02
N SER A 13 51.43 7.77 -7.27
CA SER A 13 50.32 8.30 -8.08
C SER A 13 49.24 7.23 -8.40
N ASN A 14 49.63 5.97 -8.55
CA ASN A 14 48.70 4.88 -8.87
C ASN A 14 47.90 4.42 -7.64
N ASP A 15 48.50 4.41 -6.45
CA ASP A 15 47.80 4.09 -5.21
C ASP A 15 46.78 5.18 -4.82
N GLU A 16 47.08 6.44 -5.10
CA GLU A 16 46.12 7.54 -4.88
C GLU A 16 44.90 7.43 -5.80
N LYS A 17 45.11 7.02 -7.07
CA LYS A 17 44.02 6.70 -8.01
C LYS A 17 43.24 5.45 -7.60
N ALA A 18 43.89 4.44 -7.04
CA ALA A 18 43.23 3.21 -6.55
C ALA A 18 42.38 3.47 -5.28
N SER A 19 42.87 4.31 -4.37
CA SER A 19 42.13 4.77 -3.18
C SER A 19 40.90 5.61 -3.56
N LYS A 20 41.04 6.52 -4.55
CA LYS A 20 39.91 7.27 -5.11
C LYS A 20 38.89 6.37 -5.81
N LYS A 21 39.33 5.25 -6.41
CA LYS A 21 38.44 4.23 -7.00
C LYS A 21 37.64 3.46 -5.93
N ARG A 22 38.21 3.20 -4.75
CA ARG A 22 37.50 2.62 -3.59
C ARG A 22 36.49 3.58 -2.98
N SER A 23 36.77 4.88 -2.93
CA SER A 23 35.77 5.86 -2.44
C SER A 23 34.61 6.03 -3.43
N ILE A 24 34.87 5.93 -4.74
CA ILE A 24 33.83 5.88 -5.78
C ILE A 24 33.03 4.55 -5.72
N GLN A 25 33.65 3.44 -5.31
CA GLN A 25 32.95 2.17 -5.07
C GLN A 25 32.02 2.26 -3.84
N GLY A 26 32.44 2.95 -2.77
CA GLY A 26 31.58 3.26 -1.61
C GLY A 26 30.39 4.16 -1.98
N CYS A 27 30.59 5.09 -2.92
CA CYS A 27 29.51 5.92 -3.47
C CYS A 27 28.58 5.13 -4.43
N LYS A 28 29.08 4.09 -5.10
CA LYS A 28 28.24 3.13 -5.85
C LYS A 28 27.32 2.33 -4.94
N THR A 29 27.72 2.04 -3.70
CA THR A 29 26.85 1.38 -2.72
C THR A 29 25.73 2.30 -2.25
N THR A 30 25.97 3.61 -2.19
CA THR A 30 24.94 4.65 -1.97
C THR A 30 24.01 4.81 -3.17
N LEU A 31 24.41 4.37 -4.37
CA LEU A 31 23.58 4.40 -5.58
C LEU A 31 22.65 3.17 -5.71
N VAL A 32 22.94 2.05 -5.03
CA VAL A 32 22.04 0.87 -5.02
C VAL A 32 20.86 1.07 -4.05
N ALA A 33 20.99 1.98 -3.09
CA ALA A 33 19.90 2.46 -2.23
C ALA A 33 19.04 3.54 -2.92
N ALA A 34 19.49 4.10 -4.05
CA ALA A 34 18.75 5.09 -4.81
C ALA A 34 17.79 4.39 -5.79
N LYS A 35 16.51 4.34 -5.42
CA LYS A 35 15.40 3.85 -6.26
C LYS A 35 15.59 2.41 -6.73
N CYS A 36 15.18 1.47 -5.87
CA CYS A 36 14.30 0.43 -6.41
C CYS A 36 13.04 1.15 -6.88
N THR A 37 13.13 1.60 -8.13
CA THR A 37 11.98 2.06 -8.88
C THR A 37 10.94 0.97 -8.73
N PRO A 38 9.68 1.33 -8.44
CA PRO A 38 8.66 0.32 -8.34
C PRO A 38 8.70 -0.51 -9.64
N PRO A 39 8.51 -1.84 -9.59
CA PRO A 39 8.39 -2.69 -10.77
C PRO A 39 7.58 -1.96 -11.83
N ASP A 40 7.92 -2.15 -13.10
CA ASP A 40 7.28 -1.47 -14.22
C ASP A 40 5.74 -1.52 -14.14
N ALA A 41 5.13 -2.45 -13.41
CA ALA A 41 3.72 -2.47 -12.99
C ALA A 41 3.17 -1.19 -12.32
N LEU A 42 3.98 -0.38 -11.62
CA LEU A 42 3.56 0.88 -10.97
C LEU A 42 3.90 2.12 -11.82
N ARG A 43 4.82 1.97 -12.78
CA ARG A 43 5.21 2.99 -13.77
C ARG A 43 4.45 2.85 -15.09
N ALA A 44 3.94 1.66 -15.40
CA ALA A 44 3.05 1.30 -16.49
C ALA A 44 1.64 1.83 -16.20
N GLY A 45 1.58 3.15 -16.07
CA GLY A 45 0.39 3.98 -16.10
C GLY A 45 -0.56 3.80 -14.92
N PHE A 46 -1.14 4.91 -14.52
CA PHE A 46 -2.54 4.90 -14.12
C PHE A 46 -3.39 5.15 -15.38
N PRO A 47 -3.46 4.25 -16.38
CA PRO A 47 -4.45 4.41 -17.44
C PRO A 47 -5.84 4.45 -16.81
N ASP A 48 -6.02 3.76 -15.68
CA ASP A 48 -7.24 3.72 -14.90
C ASP A 48 -7.61 5.08 -14.29
N LEU A 49 -6.66 5.93 -13.88
CA LEU A 49 -7.00 7.27 -13.33
C LEU A 49 -7.42 8.24 -14.44
N LYS A 50 -6.72 8.22 -15.59
CA LYS A 50 -7.13 9.01 -16.76
C LYS A 50 -8.48 8.56 -17.29
N ARG A 51 -8.70 7.23 -17.39
CA ARG A 51 -9.99 6.64 -17.77
C ARG A 51 -11.09 6.99 -16.77
N LEU A 52 -10.81 6.96 -15.48
CA LEU A 52 -11.75 7.38 -14.44
C LEU A 52 -12.15 8.84 -14.61
N GLY A 53 -11.18 9.74 -14.83
CA GLY A 53 -11.45 11.14 -15.14
C GLY A 53 -12.30 11.32 -16.40
N THR A 54 -12.03 10.54 -17.45
CA THR A 54 -12.87 10.51 -18.67
C THR A 54 -14.29 10.03 -18.36
N TYR A 55 -14.47 8.96 -17.58
CA TYR A 55 -15.79 8.46 -17.21
C TYR A 55 -16.58 9.47 -16.37
N PHE A 56 -15.94 10.14 -15.41
CA PHE A 56 -16.57 11.22 -14.66
C PHE A 56 -16.95 12.41 -15.56
N GLY A 57 -16.08 12.80 -16.49
CA GLY A 57 -16.38 13.88 -17.43
C GLY A 57 -17.57 13.56 -18.34
N ILE A 58 -17.64 12.34 -18.87
CA ILE A 58 -18.79 11.87 -19.67
C ILE A 58 -20.05 11.84 -18.81
N TYR A 59 -19.97 11.29 -17.60
CA TYR A 59 -21.10 11.21 -16.67
C TYR A 59 -21.66 12.59 -16.30
N LEU A 60 -20.78 13.55 -15.98
CA LEU A 60 -21.19 14.94 -15.72
C LEU A 60 -21.78 15.61 -16.96
N GLY A 61 -21.19 15.40 -18.13
CA GLY A 61 -21.69 15.96 -19.39
C GLY A 61 -23.09 15.44 -19.73
N VAL A 62 -23.29 14.12 -19.67
CA VAL A 62 -24.59 13.48 -19.93
C VAL A 62 -25.62 13.92 -18.88
N GLY A 63 -25.26 13.90 -17.60
CA GLY A 63 -26.13 14.36 -16.52
C GLY A 63 -26.57 15.81 -16.72
N THR A 64 -25.63 16.69 -17.06
CA THR A 64 -25.91 18.13 -17.28
C THR A 64 -26.91 18.32 -18.41
N VAL A 65 -26.74 17.61 -19.53
CA VAL A 65 -27.68 17.67 -20.67
C VAL A 65 -29.07 17.20 -20.26
N ILE A 66 -29.16 16.10 -19.49
CA ILE A 66 -30.44 15.55 -19.04
C ILE A 66 -31.14 16.51 -18.05
N PHE A 67 -30.44 17.00 -17.03
CA PHE A 67 -31.03 17.92 -16.05
C PHE A 67 -31.35 19.29 -16.65
N TYR A 68 -30.60 19.74 -17.67
CA TYR A 68 -30.93 20.92 -18.44
C TYR A 68 -32.24 20.75 -19.22
N ALA A 69 -32.45 19.59 -19.83
CA ALA A 69 -33.72 19.28 -20.49
C ALA A 69 -34.90 19.22 -19.49
N LEU A 70 -34.62 18.79 -18.26
CA LEU A 70 -35.60 18.71 -17.16
C LEU A 70 -35.64 19.98 -16.28
N LYS A 71 -35.07 21.10 -16.71
CA LYS A 71 -34.94 22.31 -15.88
C LYS A 71 -36.27 22.84 -15.32
N ASN A 72 -37.38 22.63 -16.03
CA ASN A 72 -38.71 23.05 -15.58
C ASN A 72 -39.20 22.19 -14.39
N ASP A 73 -38.72 20.96 -14.30
CA ASP A 73 -39.04 19.97 -13.26
C ASP A 73 -38.10 20.03 -12.04
N ILE A 74 -37.18 21.00 -12.00
CA ILE A 74 -36.29 21.27 -10.87
C ILE A 74 -36.86 22.44 -10.06
N ARG A 75 -37.03 22.25 -8.74
CA ARG A 75 -37.42 23.29 -7.78
C ARG A 75 -36.18 23.80 -7.06
N GLY A 76 -36.20 25.08 -6.69
CA GLY A 76 -35.10 25.73 -5.97
C GLY A 76 -34.88 27.16 -6.47
N HIS A 77 -33.92 27.85 -5.87
CA HIS A 77 -33.46 29.14 -6.40
C HIS A 77 -32.65 28.88 -7.68
N LYS A 78 -33.03 29.49 -8.80
CA LYS A 78 -32.40 29.28 -10.11
C LYS A 78 -31.61 30.52 -10.52
N THR A 79 -30.46 30.30 -11.16
CA THR A 79 -29.60 31.34 -11.71
C THR A 79 -29.56 31.22 -13.23
N ILE A 80 -28.56 30.51 -13.76
CA ILE A 80 -28.38 30.22 -15.18
C ILE A 80 -28.63 28.73 -15.37
N ASP A 81 -29.67 28.39 -16.12
CA ASP A 81 -30.16 27.01 -16.32
C ASP A 81 -29.05 25.96 -16.56
N PHE A 82 -28.07 26.29 -17.41
CA PHE A 82 -26.96 25.38 -17.71
C PHE A 82 -26.02 25.20 -16.52
N ILE A 83 -25.66 26.30 -15.82
CA ILE A 83 -24.79 26.26 -14.65
C ILE A 83 -25.48 25.53 -13.51
N ASP A 84 -26.76 25.80 -13.29
CA ASP A 84 -27.58 25.13 -12.27
C ASP A 84 -27.64 23.62 -12.49
N SER A 85 -27.79 23.18 -13.75
CA SER A 85 -27.82 21.76 -14.10
C SER A 85 -26.47 21.09 -13.86
N LEU A 86 -25.37 21.75 -14.21
CA LEU A 86 -24.02 21.26 -13.96
C LEU A 86 -23.69 21.24 -12.46
N TYR A 87 -24.07 22.30 -11.74
CA TYR A 87 -23.94 22.41 -10.30
C TYR A 87 -24.70 21.29 -9.58
N LEU A 88 -25.96 21.04 -9.95
CA LEU A 88 -26.75 19.92 -9.43
C LEU A 88 -26.05 18.57 -9.67
N CYS A 89 -25.50 18.36 -10.86
CA CYS A 89 -24.73 17.16 -11.18
C CYS A 89 -23.51 17.01 -10.28
N VAL A 90 -22.72 18.08 -10.10
CA VAL A 90 -21.53 18.08 -9.25
C VAL A 90 -21.90 17.81 -7.80
N VAL A 91 -22.81 18.60 -7.21
CA VAL A 91 -23.24 18.48 -5.81
C VAL A 91 -23.78 17.09 -5.49
N THR A 92 -24.50 16.48 -6.44
CA THR A 92 -25.03 15.12 -6.31
C THR A 92 -23.93 14.07 -6.44
N MET A 93 -23.05 14.21 -7.43
CA MET A 93 -21.95 13.27 -7.69
C MET A 93 -20.90 13.26 -6.56
N THR A 94 -20.59 14.43 -6.00
CA THR A 94 -19.66 14.58 -4.88
C THR A 94 -20.31 14.28 -3.54
N THR A 95 -21.57 13.82 -3.54
CA THR A 95 -22.36 13.47 -2.36
C THR A 95 -22.49 14.60 -1.34
N VAL A 96 -22.30 15.85 -1.75
CA VAL A 96 -22.54 17.03 -0.89
C VAL A 96 -24.04 17.18 -0.66
N GLY A 97 -24.83 17.18 -1.73
CA GLY A 97 -26.28 17.05 -1.65
C GLY A 97 -27.01 18.14 -0.86
N TYR A 98 -26.70 19.43 -1.06
CA TYR A 98 -27.35 20.53 -0.34
C TYR A 98 -28.89 20.51 -0.37
N GLY A 99 -29.49 20.04 -1.46
CA GLY A 99 -30.95 20.05 -1.61
C GLY A 99 -31.54 21.45 -1.88
N ASP A 100 -30.72 22.40 -2.29
CA ASP A 100 -31.12 23.73 -2.78
C ASP A 100 -31.74 23.66 -4.19
N LEU A 101 -31.29 22.72 -5.01
CA LEU A 101 -31.91 22.33 -6.28
C LEU A 101 -32.37 20.88 -6.21
N VAL A 102 -33.67 20.63 -6.38
CA VAL A 102 -34.25 19.30 -6.22
C VAL A 102 -35.22 18.98 -7.36
N PRO A 103 -35.09 17.81 -8.01
CA PRO A 103 -36.10 17.34 -8.96
C PRO A 103 -37.40 17.01 -8.22
N HIS A 104 -38.51 17.61 -8.65
CA HIS A 104 -39.81 17.46 -7.99
C HIS A 104 -40.85 16.69 -8.81
N SER A 105 -40.68 16.62 -10.14
CA SER A 105 -41.50 15.79 -11.03
C SER A 105 -41.17 14.31 -10.87
N TYR A 106 -42.17 13.43 -11.01
CA TYR A 106 -41.99 11.98 -11.01
C TYR A 106 -40.89 11.53 -11.99
N ASN A 107 -40.90 12.08 -13.21
CA ASN A 107 -39.91 11.72 -14.24
C ASN A 107 -38.49 12.19 -13.85
N ALA A 108 -38.37 13.40 -13.32
CA ALA A 108 -37.09 13.95 -12.91
C ALA A 108 -36.50 13.22 -11.69
N GLN A 109 -37.35 12.76 -10.76
CA GLN A 109 -36.93 11.94 -9.63
C GLN A 109 -36.44 10.56 -10.08
N LEU A 110 -37.13 9.90 -11.01
CA LEU A 110 -36.66 8.62 -11.58
C LEU A 110 -35.29 8.77 -12.23
N VAL A 111 -35.11 9.79 -13.07
CA VAL A 111 -33.81 10.11 -13.69
C VAL A 111 -32.74 10.37 -12.63
N CYS A 112 -33.07 11.11 -11.57
CA CYS A 112 -32.15 11.39 -10.47
C CYS A 112 -31.71 10.11 -9.74
N ILE A 113 -32.63 9.17 -9.49
CA ILE A 113 -32.31 7.86 -8.87
C ILE A 113 -31.30 7.09 -9.73
N PHE A 114 -31.53 7.01 -11.04
CA PHE A 114 -30.58 6.36 -11.95
C PHE A 114 -29.23 7.08 -11.98
N PHE A 115 -29.23 8.42 -12.03
CA PHE A 115 -28.01 9.22 -11.98
C PHE A 115 -27.20 8.91 -10.72
N ILE A 116 -27.80 9.06 -9.53
CA ILE A 116 -27.15 8.76 -8.24
C ILE A 116 -26.59 7.34 -8.22
N THR A 117 -27.36 6.34 -8.68
CA THR A 117 -26.92 4.94 -8.70
C THR A 117 -25.65 4.75 -9.54
N VAL A 118 -25.62 5.32 -10.75
CA VAL A 118 -24.44 5.27 -11.63
C VAL A 118 -23.27 6.03 -11.01
N GLY A 119 -23.52 7.20 -10.41
CA GLY A 119 -22.52 7.98 -9.69
C GLY A 119 -21.86 7.18 -8.55
N MET A 120 -22.65 6.46 -7.77
CA MET A 120 -22.14 5.57 -6.70
C MET A 120 -21.27 4.44 -7.26
N CYS A 121 -21.63 3.87 -8.42
CA CYS A 121 -20.76 2.88 -9.08
C CYS A 121 -19.41 3.48 -9.50
N LEU A 122 -19.40 4.71 -10.05
CA LEU A 122 -18.17 5.41 -10.41
C LEU A 122 -17.30 5.72 -9.18
N PHE A 123 -17.90 6.14 -8.07
CA PHE A 123 -17.21 6.31 -6.79
C PHE A 123 -16.57 5.00 -6.32
N GLY A 124 -17.27 3.87 -6.45
CA GLY A 124 -16.72 2.54 -6.15
C GLY A 124 -15.47 2.19 -6.97
N ILE A 125 -15.40 2.62 -8.25
CA ILE A 125 -14.20 2.46 -9.08
C ILE A 125 -13.04 3.29 -8.53
N ALA A 126 -13.29 4.51 -8.05
CA ALA A 126 -12.28 5.36 -7.42
C ALA A 126 -11.70 4.69 -6.16
N VAL A 127 -12.57 4.17 -5.28
CA VAL A 127 -12.18 3.42 -4.07
C VAL A 127 -11.37 2.18 -4.44
N LYS A 128 -11.78 1.43 -5.47
CA LYS A 128 -11.03 0.26 -5.97
C LYS A 128 -9.61 0.63 -6.37
N ILE A 129 -9.42 1.74 -7.10
CA ILE A 129 -8.09 2.20 -7.53
C ILE A 129 -7.23 2.56 -6.32
N ALA A 130 -7.80 3.28 -5.34
CA ALA A 130 -7.13 3.61 -4.09
C ALA A 130 -6.72 2.36 -3.30
N ALA A 131 -7.62 1.39 -3.16
CA ALA A 131 -7.35 0.13 -2.48
C ALA A 131 -6.24 -0.67 -3.18
N LYS A 132 -6.29 -0.79 -4.51
CA LYS A 132 -5.25 -1.46 -5.30
C LYS A 132 -3.89 -0.77 -5.11
N TYR A 133 -3.85 0.56 -5.09
CA TYR A 133 -2.62 1.31 -4.81
C TYR A 133 -2.04 0.96 -3.44
N LEU A 134 -2.86 0.98 -2.38
CA LEU A 134 -2.40 0.65 -1.02
C LEU A 134 -1.90 -0.80 -0.92
N VAL A 135 -2.62 -1.75 -1.50
CA VAL A 135 -2.23 -3.18 -1.49
C VAL A 135 -0.92 -3.41 -2.24
N VAL A 136 -0.76 -2.85 -3.45
CA VAL A 136 0.49 -2.99 -4.22
C VAL A 136 1.66 -2.34 -3.49
N LYS A 137 1.44 -1.19 -2.85
CA LYS A 137 2.47 -0.54 -2.04
C LYS A 137 2.88 -1.42 -0.85
N GLN A 138 1.92 -1.97 -0.11
CA GLN A 138 2.16 -2.89 1.00
C GLN A 138 2.97 -4.13 0.55
N GLN A 139 2.59 -4.76 -0.57
CA GLN A 139 3.32 -5.90 -1.13
C GLN A 139 4.76 -5.53 -1.48
N MET A 140 4.98 -4.35 -2.04
CA MET A 140 6.32 -3.89 -2.42
C MET A 140 7.24 -3.69 -1.22
N VAL A 141 6.74 -3.08 -0.15
CA VAL A 141 7.51 -2.90 1.09
C VAL A 141 7.91 -4.27 1.67
N MET A 142 6.97 -5.21 1.72
CA MET A 142 7.21 -6.57 2.21
C MET A 142 8.23 -7.33 1.34
N VAL A 143 8.05 -7.35 0.02
CA VAL A 143 8.98 -8.03 -0.92
C VAL A 143 10.37 -7.41 -0.83
N ASN A 144 10.47 -6.08 -0.70
CA ASN A 144 11.75 -5.42 -0.57
C ASN A 144 12.44 -5.79 0.77
N ALA A 145 11.70 -5.85 1.87
CA ALA A 145 12.23 -6.28 3.17
C ALA A 145 12.81 -7.71 3.12
N PHE A 146 12.10 -8.67 2.50
CA PHE A 146 12.61 -10.03 2.31
C PHE A 146 13.84 -10.09 1.40
N ARG A 147 13.82 -9.33 0.31
CA ARG A 147 14.95 -9.28 -0.62
C ARG A 147 16.20 -8.70 0.06
N MET A 148 16.03 -7.68 0.90
CA MET A 148 17.11 -7.14 1.73
C MET A 148 17.62 -8.18 2.72
N SER A 149 16.73 -8.82 3.47
CA SER A 149 17.08 -9.90 4.41
C SER A 149 17.90 -11.01 3.75
N ARG A 150 17.58 -11.40 2.52
CA ARG A 150 18.35 -12.39 1.77
C ARG A 150 19.70 -11.88 1.25
N LYS A 151 19.82 -10.60 0.92
CA LYS A 151 21.01 -10.01 0.28
C LYS A 151 22.09 -9.60 1.28
N ILE A 152 21.70 -8.96 2.38
CA ILE A 152 22.64 -8.38 3.36
C ILE A 152 22.62 -9.10 4.71
N GLY A 153 21.73 -10.08 4.88
CA GLY A 153 21.51 -10.75 6.17
C GLY A 153 20.25 -10.25 6.88
N PRO A 154 19.58 -11.10 7.67
CA PRO A 154 18.33 -10.74 8.33
C PRO A 154 18.53 -9.71 9.45
N VAL A 155 19.67 -9.74 10.16
CA VAL A 155 19.99 -8.79 11.24
C VAL A 155 20.23 -7.39 10.67
N GLU A 156 21.03 -7.29 9.61
CA GLU A 156 21.33 -6.05 8.90
C GLU A 156 20.06 -5.45 8.28
N ALA A 157 19.20 -6.29 7.70
CA ALA A 157 17.92 -5.85 7.15
C ALA A 157 16.97 -5.31 8.23
N LEU A 158 16.91 -5.92 9.42
CA LEU A 158 16.12 -5.40 10.53
C LEU A 158 16.59 -4.00 10.95
N LYS A 159 17.92 -3.82 11.08
CA LYS A 159 18.54 -2.53 11.41
C LYS A 159 18.22 -1.47 10.37
N GLU A 160 18.26 -1.83 9.09
CA GLU A 160 17.91 -0.91 8.01
C GLU A 160 16.43 -0.50 8.09
N ILE A 161 15.50 -1.47 8.22
CA ILE A 161 14.05 -1.19 8.33
C ILE A 161 13.74 -0.31 9.56
N GLU A 162 14.46 -0.50 10.67
CA GLU A 162 14.33 0.32 11.87
C GLU A 162 14.87 1.74 11.70
N SER A 163 15.96 1.90 10.94
CA SER A 163 16.55 3.22 10.68
C SER A 163 15.70 4.10 9.75
N VAL A 164 14.83 3.50 8.92
CA VAL A 164 14.01 4.25 7.95
C VAL A 164 12.86 4.95 8.68
N LYS A 165 12.95 6.28 8.78
CA LYS A 165 11.88 7.14 9.29
C LYS A 165 10.64 7.12 8.37
N ILE A 166 9.48 7.33 8.95
CA ILE A 166 8.22 7.47 8.21
C ILE A 166 8.23 8.81 7.48
N ASP A 167 7.90 8.79 6.18
CA ASP A 167 7.82 10.00 5.37
C ASP A 167 6.42 10.63 5.48
N TYR A 168 6.34 11.79 6.13
CA TYR A 168 5.12 12.57 6.29
C TYR A 168 4.96 13.68 5.23
N ASN A 169 5.88 13.82 4.28
CA ASN A 169 5.89 14.96 3.36
C ASN A 169 4.63 15.04 2.49
N LYS A 170 4.13 13.89 1.99
CA LYS A 170 2.88 13.83 1.22
C LYS A 170 1.69 14.33 2.03
N LEU A 171 1.59 13.89 3.29
CA LEU A 171 0.53 14.32 4.21
C LEU A 171 0.61 15.83 4.46
N LYS A 172 1.80 16.37 4.73
CA LYS A 172 2.00 17.81 4.94
C LYS A 172 1.60 18.64 3.71
N ILE A 173 2.03 18.21 2.52
CA ILE A 173 1.66 18.87 1.25
C ILE A 173 0.13 18.85 1.08
N SER A 174 -0.51 17.71 1.35
CA SER A 174 -1.98 17.58 1.28
C SER A 174 -2.70 18.51 2.25
N LEU A 175 -2.21 18.64 3.49
CA LEU A 175 -2.78 19.54 4.49
C LEU A 175 -2.66 21.01 4.10
N ILE A 176 -1.50 21.43 3.57
CA ILE A 176 -1.28 22.79 3.09
C ILE A 176 -2.19 23.09 1.89
N ALA A 177 -2.28 22.16 0.93
CA ALA A 177 -3.16 22.30 -0.22
C ALA A 177 -4.63 22.43 0.21
N MET A 178 -5.07 21.60 1.16
CA MET A 178 -6.42 21.68 1.71
C MET A 178 -6.68 23.01 2.43
N ALA A 179 -5.74 23.49 3.24
CA ALA A 179 -5.86 24.79 3.90
C ALA A 179 -6.00 25.94 2.88
N GLY A 180 -5.19 25.94 1.83
CA GLY A 180 -5.32 26.92 0.73
C GLY A 180 -6.67 26.82 0.03
N HIS A 181 -7.19 25.61 -0.18
CA HIS A 181 -8.49 25.37 -0.80
C HIS A 181 -9.65 25.92 0.05
N TYR A 182 -9.61 25.73 1.38
CA TYR A 182 -10.55 26.34 2.32
C TYR A 182 -10.50 27.86 2.29
N VAL A 183 -9.29 28.46 2.31
CA VAL A 183 -9.13 29.92 2.29
C VAL A 183 -9.74 30.52 1.02
N ILE A 184 -9.51 29.89 -0.14
CA ILE A 184 -10.10 30.34 -1.42
C ILE A 184 -11.63 30.25 -1.37
N GLY A 185 -12.18 29.14 -0.87
CA GLY A 185 -13.63 28.95 -0.73
C GLY A 185 -14.28 29.99 0.17
N ILE A 186 -13.75 30.15 1.39
CA ILE A 186 -14.25 31.12 2.37
C ILE A 186 -14.18 32.54 1.82
N PHE A 187 -13.09 32.90 1.12
CA PHE A 187 -12.97 34.21 0.50
C PHE A 187 -14.09 34.48 -0.53
N VAL A 188 -14.40 33.49 -1.39
CA VAL A 188 -15.49 33.61 -2.36
C VAL A 188 -16.86 33.68 -1.68
N LEU A 189 -17.11 32.87 -0.66
CA LEU A 189 -18.38 32.89 0.09
C LEU A 189 -18.62 34.25 0.77
N LEU A 190 -17.57 34.86 1.33
CA LEU A 190 -17.67 36.19 1.93
C LEU A 190 -17.90 37.31 0.90
N THR A 191 -17.22 37.25 -0.25
CA THR A 191 -17.16 38.39 -1.19
C THR A 191 -18.20 38.33 -2.30
N ILE A 192 -18.54 37.12 -2.76
CA ILE A 192 -19.49 36.89 -3.85
C ILE A 192 -20.88 36.58 -3.29
N GLU A 193 -20.98 35.61 -2.39
CA GLU A 193 -22.28 35.23 -1.80
C GLU A 193 -22.71 36.20 -0.69
N GLY A 194 -21.80 37.03 -0.16
CA GLY A 194 -22.10 38.01 0.87
C GLY A 194 -22.45 37.38 2.23
N MET A 195 -22.02 36.15 2.48
CA MET A 195 -22.27 35.44 3.75
C MET A 195 -21.51 36.10 4.90
N ASP A 196 -22.08 36.02 6.11
CA ASP A 196 -21.35 36.35 7.32
C ASP A 196 -20.18 35.37 7.55
N PHE A 197 -19.16 35.80 8.30
CA PHE A 197 -17.94 35.02 8.49
C PHE A 197 -18.17 33.62 9.07
N THR A 198 -19.08 33.50 10.02
CA THR A 198 -19.42 32.22 10.64
C THR A 198 -20.09 31.29 9.64
N ASP A 199 -21.03 31.81 8.86
CA ASP A 199 -21.82 31.06 7.88
C ASP A 199 -20.95 30.63 6.70
N ALA A 200 -20.03 31.49 6.24
CA ALA A 200 -19.06 31.17 5.21
C ALA A 200 -18.11 30.02 5.64
N ILE A 201 -17.59 30.05 6.87
CA ILE A 201 -16.77 28.94 7.40
C ILE A 201 -17.61 27.69 7.52
N TYR A 202 -18.80 27.78 8.11
CA TYR A 202 -19.68 26.65 8.32
C TYR A 202 -20.09 25.99 7.00
N CYS A 203 -20.51 26.78 6.01
CA CYS A 203 -20.79 26.35 4.65
C CYS A 203 -19.55 25.67 4.05
N ALA A 204 -18.37 26.27 4.16
CA ALA A 204 -17.17 25.67 3.60
C ALA A 204 -16.85 24.29 4.20
N PHE A 205 -16.93 24.14 5.52
CA PHE A 205 -16.68 22.87 6.19
C PHE A 205 -17.73 21.82 5.83
N THR A 206 -19.03 22.14 5.94
CA THR A 206 -20.12 21.20 5.63
C THR A 206 -20.09 20.74 4.17
N THR A 207 -19.64 21.61 3.27
CA THR A 207 -19.43 21.28 1.85
C THR A 207 -18.26 20.34 1.65
N MET A 208 -17.09 20.66 2.20
CA MET A 208 -15.87 19.87 2.03
C MET A 208 -15.97 18.49 2.68
N THR A 209 -16.67 18.38 3.81
CA THR A 209 -16.96 17.10 4.47
C THR A 209 -18.12 16.34 3.83
N THR A 210 -18.69 16.85 2.73
CA THR A 210 -19.85 16.30 2.02
C THR A 210 -21.06 16.06 2.93
N THR A 211 -21.21 16.89 3.97
CA THR A 211 -22.38 16.88 4.85
C THR A 211 -23.54 17.62 4.20
N GLY A 212 -23.25 18.81 3.67
CA GLY A 212 -24.16 19.64 2.87
C GLY A 212 -25.57 19.77 3.43
N PHE A 213 -25.74 20.39 4.60
CA PHE A 213 -27.07 20.59 5.19
C PHE A 213 -28.00 21.46 4.34
N GLY A 214 -27.44 22.37 3.54
CA GLY A 214 -28.19 23.18 2.57
C GLY A 214 -28.87 24.42 3.13
N ASP A 215 -28.63 24.72 4.41
CA ASP A 215 -28.98 25.97 5.07
C ASP A 215 -28.24 27.16 4.46
N GLU A 216 -26.94 26.99 4.17
CA GLU A 216 -26.12 27.96 3.45
C GLU A 216 -25.60 27.37 2.14
N THR A 217 -25.80 28.07 1.02
CA THR A 217 -25.53 27.54 -0.33
C THR A 217 -25.16 28.65 -1.32
N PHE A 218 -24.63 28.26 -2.49
CA PHE A 218 -24.28 29.19 -3.55
C PHE A 218 -25.53 29.67 -4.31
N GLN A 219 -25.90 30.93 -4.12
CA GLN A 219 -27.07 31.54 -4.73
C GLN A 219 -26.73 32.46 -5.89
N GLU A 220 -25.51 33.00 -5.93
CA GLU A 220 -25.07 33.87 -7.00
C GLU A 220 -24.65 33.10 -8.26
N PRO A 221 -24.93 33.61 -9.48
CA PRO A 221 -24.56 32.92 -10.73
C PRO A 221 -23.05 32.65 -10.84
N PHE A 222 -22.23 33.62 -10.42
CA PHE A 222 -20.77 33.47 -10.41
C PHE A 222 -20.31 32.49 -9.31
N GLY A 223 -20.95 32.54 -8.14
CA GLY A 223 -20.64 31.63 -7.04
C GLY A 223 -20.97 30.18 -7.39
N ARG A 224 -22.08 29.91 -8.09
CA ARG A 224 -22.39 28.57 -8.61
C ARG A 224 -21.36 28.07 -9.63
N MET A 225 -20.90 28.94 -10.53
CA MET A 225 -19.83 28.59 -11.46
C MET A 225 -18.54 28.22 -10.72
N PHE A 226 -18.18 28.99 -9.69
CA PHE A 226 -17.06 28.68 -8.83
C PHE A 226 -17.26 27.34 -8.10
N ALA A 227 -18.43 27.12 -7.52
CA ALA A 227 -18.79 25.93 -6.75
C ALA A 227 -18.61 24.64 -7.57
N VAL A 228 -18.98 24.63 -8.85
CA VAL A 228 -18.76 23.48 -9.75
C VAL A 228 -17.31 22.99 -9.71
N PHE A 229 -16.34 23.90 -9.80
CA PHE A 229 -14.92 23.56 -9.78
C PHE A 229 -14.40 23.34 -8.37
N TRP A 230 -14.81 24.20 -7.44
CA TRP A 230 -14.34 24.19 -6.07
C TRP A 230 -14.80 22.94 -5.30
N ILE A 231 -16.07 22.56 -5.41
CA ILE A 231 -16.61 21.33 -4.80
C ILE A 231 -15.92 20.09 -5.40
N SER A 232 -15.82 20.00 -6.73
CA SER A 232 -15.18 18.86 -7.42
C SER A 232 -13.73 18.65 -6.97
N THR A 233 -12.94 19.74 -6.90
CA THR A 233 -11.54 19.67 -6.46
C THR A 233 -11.44 19.46 -4.95
N GLY A 234 -12.34 20.05 -4.16
CA GLY A 234 -12.39 19.92 -2.70
C GLY A 234 -12.63 18.50 -2.23
N THR A 235 -13.64 17.82 -2.77
CA THR A 235 -13.90 16.39 -2.49
C THR A 235 -12.69 15.52 -2.84
N SER A 236 -12.00 15.85 -3.94
CA SER A 236 -10.76 15.15 -4.34
C SER A 236 -9.62 15.38 -3.34
N CYS A 237 -9.46 16.60 -2.82
CA CYS A 237 -8.46 16.92 -1.80
C CYS A 237 -8.70 16.16 -0.49
N VAL A 238 -9.97 16.05 -0.05
CA VAL A 238 -10.34 15.28 1.14
C VAL A 238 -10.07 13.79 0.93
N GLY A 239 -10.43 13.24 -0.25
CA GLY A 239 -10.11 11.85 -0.60
C GLY A 239 -8.60 11.57 -0.61
N GLN A 240 -7.78 12.50 -1.11
CA GLN A 240 -6.31 12.40 -1.06
C GLN A 240 -5.76 12.44 0.36
N LEU A 241 -6.31 13.30 1.22
CA LEU A 241 -5.91 13.36 2.63
C LEU A 241 -6.13 12.00 3.30
N PHE A 242 -7.32 11.41 3.15
CA PHE A 242 -7.60 10.09 3.70
C PHE A 242 -6.69 9.01 3.11
N LEU A 243 -6.39 9.06 1.80
CA LEU A 243 -5.46 8.13 1.17
C LEU A 243 -4.06 8.22 1.77
N TYR A 244 -3.54 9.42 2.03
CA TYR A 244 -2.21 9.59 2.63
C TYR A 244 -2.17 9.20 4.12
N ILE A 245 -3.25 9.43 4.87
CA ILE A 245 -3.38 8.93 6.24
C ILE A 245 -3.35 7.38 6.22
N ALA A 246 -4.16 6.76 5.35
CA ALA A 246 -4.18 5.31 5.18
C ALA A 246 -2.82 4.77 4.71
N GLU A 247 -2.12 5.50 3.85
CA GLU A 247 -0.77 5.16 3.37
C GLU A 247 0.26 5.13 4.53
N ILE A 248 0.20 6.08 5.46
CA ILE A 248 1.06 6.10 6.65
C ILE A 248 0.74 4.93 7.58
N TYR A 249 -0.55 4.74 7.90
CA TYR A 249 -0.98 3.63 8.75
C TYR A 249 -0.55 2.27 8.18
N THR A 250 -0.77 2.08 6.88
CA THR A 250 -0.38 0.85 6.16
C THR A 250 1.14 0.65 6.17
N ASP A 251 1.93 1.70 5.98
CA ASP A 251 3.40 1.60 5.99
C ASP A 251 3.94 1.18 7.36
N ILE A 252 3.39 1.74 8.44
CA ILE A 252 3.72 1.37 9.82
C ILE A 252 3.45 -0.11 10.05
N GLU A 253 2.24 -0.56 9.75
CA GLU A 253 1.81 -1.94 10.03
C GLU A 253 2.58 -2.95 9.17
N THR A 254 2.79 -2.63 7.88
CA THR A 254 3.55 -3.49 6.96
C THR A 254 4.98 -3.68 7.42
N ARG A 255 5.63 -2.61 7.92
CA ARG A 255 7.00 -2.69 8.45
C ARG A 255 7.07 -3.49 9.73
N LYS A 256 6.09 -3.35 10.63
CA LYS A 256 6.00 -4.14 11.86
C LYS A 256 5.91 -5.63 11.53
N LEU A 257 5.02 -6.00 10.61
CA LEU A 257 4.88 -7.39 10.13
C LEU A 257 6.16 -7.89 9.46
N ALA A 258 6.79 -7.08 8.61
CA ALA A 258 8.06 -7.45 7.97
C ALA A 258 9.17 -7.71 9.01
N LYS A 259 9.29 -6.85 10.03
CA LYS A 259 10.23 -7.05 11.15
C LYS A 259 9.94 -8.35 11.89
N GLN A 260 8.68 -8.61 12.23
CA GLN A 260 8.29 -9.82 12.94
C GLN A 260 8.63 -11.08 12.15
N VAL A 261 8.35 -11.12 10.84
CA VAL A 261 8.66 -12.29 10.01
C VAL A 261 10.16 -12.49 9.85
N ILE A 262 10.93 -11.43 9.64
CA ILE A 262 12.40 -11.54 9.53
C ILE A 262 13.00 -12.01 10.86
N SER A 263 12.55 -11.46 11.99
CA SER A 263 12.99 -11.88 13.33
C SER A 263 12.71 -13.36 13.60
N ASN A 264 11.49 -13.83 13.29
CA ASN A 264 11.13 -15.24 13.46
C ASN A 264 11.98 -16.17 12.57
N ASN A 265 12.37 -15.73 11.38
CA ASN A 265 13.25 -16.50 10.49
C ASN A 265 14.68 -16.60 11.04
N ILE A 266 15.17 -15.61 11.79
CA ILE A 266 16.47 -15.68 12.48
C ILE A 266 16.40 -16.78 13.55
N ILE A 267 15.42 -16.70 14.44
CA ILE A 267 15.24 -17.67 15.53
C ILE A 267 15.17 -19.09 14.97
N ALA A 268 14.34 -19.30 13.95
CA ALA A 268 14.20 -20.62 13.33
C ALA A 268 15.49 -21.17 12.70
N LYS A 269 16.39 -20.31 12.23
CA LYS A 269 17.71 -20.71 11.71
C LYS A 269 18.70 -20.98 12.83
N THR A 270 18.75 -20.13 13.85
CA THR A 270 19.62 -20.33 15.01
C THR A 270 19.28 -21.62 15.76
N ASP A 271 17.99 -21.92 15.94
CA ASP A 271 17.56 -23.18 16.56
C ASP A 271 17.98 -24.41 15.73
N LEU A 272 18.00 -24.27 14.41
CA LEU A 272 18.42 -25.32 13.48
C LEU A 272 19.93 -25.53 13.53
N GLU A 273 20.72 -24.45 13.56
CA GLU A 273 22.18 -24.50 13.73
C GLU A 273 22.55 -25.11 15.10
N ALA A 274 21.89 -24.68 16.18
CA ALA A 274 22.12 -25.25 17.51
C ALA A 274 21.76 -26.74 17.59
N ALA A 275 20.74 -27.20 16.86
CA ALA A 275 20.40 -28.62 16.78
C ALA A 275 21.47 -29.44 16.03
N ASP A 276 22.19 -28.82 15.10
CA ASP A 276 23.30 -29.43 14.37
C ASP A 276 24.58 -29.49 15.22
N ASP A 277 24.84 -28.45 16.04
CA ASP A 277 26.01 -28.37 16.92
C ASP A 277 25.90 -29.26 18.20
N ILE A 278 24.69 -29.61 18.65
CA ILE A 278 24.47 -30.26 19.96
C ILE A 278 24.65 -31.80 19.96
N LYS A 279 25.07 -32.45 18.88
CA LYS A 279 25.14 -33.93 18.91
C LYS A 279 26.42 -34.54 18.35
N ASP A 280 27.36 -34.79 19.25
CA ASP A 280 28.18 -36.03 19.30
C ASP A 280 28.91 -36.46 18.00
N GLY A 281 29.25 -35.52 17.12
CA GLY A 281 29.94 -35.84 15.87
C GLY A 281 29.15 -36.78 14.92
N LYS A 282 27.83 -36.93 15.11
CA LYS A 282 26.95 -37.69 14.21
C LYS A 282 26.12 -36.74 13.37
N VAL A 283 26.16 -36.90 12.05
CA VAL A 283 25.30 -36.17 11.11
C VAL A 283 23.87 -36.68 11.27
N TYR A 284 22.96 -35.81 11.72
CA TYR A 284 21.53 -36.12 11.82
C TYR A 284 20.86 -35.87 10.47
N GLY A 285 20.03 -36.83 10.02
CA GLY A 285 19.32 -36.71 8.76
C GLY A 285 18.14 -35.73 8.86
N ALA A 286 17.61 -35.29 7.71
CA ALA A 286 16.42 -34.43 7.67
C ALA A 286 15.22 -35.01 8.49
N ALA A 287 15.15 -36.33 8.61
CA ALA A 287 14.14 -37.04 9.41
C ALA A 287 14.26 -36.76 10.92
N ASP A 288 15.46 -36.76 11.47
CA ASP A 288 15.70 -36.49 12.90
C ASP A 288 15.33 -35.06 13.27
N MET A 289 15.58 -34.13 12.35
CA MET A 289 15.24 -32.72 12.51
C MET A 289 13.72 -32.48 12.47
N ILE A 290 13.00 -33.21 11.62
CA ILE A 290 11.53 -33.20 11.58
C ILE A 290 10.95 -33.78 12.87
N LEU A 291 11.52 -34.88 13.37
CA LEU A 291 11.08 -35.54 14.61
C LEU A 291 11.24 -34.62 15.83
N TYR A 292 12.38 -33.93 15.93
CA TYR A 292 12.65 -32.94 16.97
C TYR A 292 11.63 -31.78 16.91
N LYS A 293 11.37 -31.22 15.73
CA LYS A 293 10.45 -30.09 15.55
C LYS A 293 8.99 -30.46 15.83
N LEU A 294 8.61 -31.71 15.54
CA LEU A 294 7.29 -32.24 15.87
C LEU A 294 7.12 -32.47 17.37
N LYS A 295 8.19 -32.89 18.07
CA LYS A 295 8.23 -32.99 19.54
C LYS A 295 8.13 -31.61 20.20
N GLU A 296 8.89 -30.61 19.72
CA GLU A 296 8.86 -29.24 20.22
C GLU A 296 7.48 -28.59 20.09
N LYS A 297 6.82 -28.80 18.95
CA LYS A 297 5.44 -28.31 18.71
C LYS A 297 4.37 -29.07 19.51
N GLY A 298 4.76 -30.02 20.37
CA GLY A 298 3.85 -30.85 21.16
C GLY A 298 2.95 -31.75 20.32
N LYS A 299 3.32 -32.01 19.05
CA LYS A 299 2.53 -32.86 18.13
C LYS A 299 2.78 -34.35 18.35
N ILE A 300 3.93 -34.70 18.93
CA ILE A 300 4.34 -36.08 19.21
C ILE A 300 5.01 -36.09 20.59
N LYS A 301 4.68 -37.06 21.44
CA LYS A 301 5.33 -37.24 22.75
C LYS A 301 6.55 -38.15 22.62
N GLN A 302 7.47 -38.06 23.58
CA GLN A 302 8.64 -38.94 23.60
C GLN A 302 8.25 -40.42 23.66
N ASP A 303 7.13 -40.72 24.34
CA ASP A 303 6.59 -42.06 24.48
C ASP A 303 6.20 -42.64 23.11
N ASP A 304 5.53 -41.84 22.26
CA ASP A 304 5.12 -42.24 20.91
C ASP A 304 6.33 -42.58 20.03
N ILE A 305 7.43 -41.81 20.17
CA ILE A 305 8.69 -42.05 19.46
C ILE A 305 9.33 -43.36 19.94
N SER A 306 9.32 -43.61 21.26
CA SER A 306 9.93 -44.82 21.82
C SER A 306 9.18 -46.09 21.46
N VAL A 307 7.86 -46.04 21.32
CA VAL A 307 7.05 -47.15 20.83
C VAL A 307 7.40 -47.46 19.37
N ALA A 308 7.43 -46.44 18.51
CA ALA A 308 7.79 -46.62 17.09
C ALA A 308 9.22 -47.14 16.89
N MET A 309 10.19 -46.69 17.72
CA MET A 309 11.56 -47.23 17.70
C MET A 309 11.61 -48.70 18.11
N LYS A 310 10.79 -49.10 19.09
CA LYS A 310 10.73 -50.48 19.56
C LYS A 310 10.14 -51.41 18.50
N ASP A 311 9.06 -50.97 17.83
CA ASP A 311 8.47 -51.70 16.72
C ASP A 311 9.47 -51.88 15.56
N LEU A 312 10.32 -50.87 15.32
CA LEU A 312 11.36 -50.94 14.29
C LEU A 312 12.50 -51.91 14.67
N ASP A 313 12.95 -51.87 15.93
CA ASP A 313 13.98 -52.78 16.46
C ASP A 313 13.49 -54.24 16.44
N ASP A 314 12.22 -54.47 16.73
CA ASP A 314 11.62 -55.81 16.70
C ASP A 314 11.54 -56.33 15.25
N VAL A 315 11.19 -55.47 14.28
CA VAL A 315 11.23 -55.82 12.84
C VAL A 315 12.65 -56.09 12.33
N ILE A 316 13.65 -55.32 12.77
CA ILE A 316 15.05 -55.54 12.36
C ILE A 316 15.59 -56.85 12.95
N LYS A 317 15.25 -57.17 14.21
CA LYS A 317 15.63 -58.44 14.83
C LYS A 317 15.00 -59.64 14.13
N ASP A 318 13.77 -59.53 13.65
CA ASP A 318 13.12 -60.60 12.88
C ASP A 318 13.77 -60.83 11.50
N VAL A 319 14.49 -59.85 10.96
CA VAL A 319 15.21 -59.97 9.68
C VAL A 319 16.61 -60.60 9.85
N ASP A 320 17.23 -60.48 11.03
CA ASP A 320 18.58 -61.01 11.32
C ASP A 320 18.59 -62.50 11.75
N VAL A 321 17.44 -63.18 11.82
CA VAL A 321 17.34 -64.58 12.34
C VAL A 321 17.51 -65.66 11.26
N ASP A 322 17.57 -65.34 9.97
CA ASP A 322 17.58 -66.37 8.90
C ASP A 322 18.96 -66.81 8.36
N ASP A 323 20.09 -66.43 8.96
CA ASP A 323 21.42 -66.91 8.48
C ASP A 323 22.32 -67.52 9.56
N VAL A 324 21.96 -68.69 10.09
CA VAL A 324 22.95 -69.66 10.59
C VAL A 324 22.46 -71.12 10.42
N THR A 325 23.01 -71.86 9.45
CA THR A 325 23.28 -73.29 9.62
C THR A 325 24.58 -73.72 8.95
N PRO A 326 25.56 -74.22 9.73
CA PRO A 326 26.31 -75.43 9.34
C PRO A 326 26.55 -76.35 10.55
N PRO A 327 27.18 -77.55 10.43
CA PRO A 327 27.42 -78.43 9.28
C PRO A 327 26.88 -79.88 9.52
N LYS A 328 26.84 -80.73 8.49
CA LYS A 328 26.85 -82.19 8.68
C LYS A 328 28.13 -82.79 8.10
N SER A 329 28.91 -83.37 8.98
CA SER A 329 30.00 -84.30 8.67
C SER A 329 29.45 -85.58 8.05
N ALA A 330 30.10 -86.05 7.00
CA ALA A 330 30.06 -87.44 6.56
C ALA A 330 31.46 -87.83 6.04
N GLU A 331 32.10 -88.72 6.80
CA GLU A 331 33.24 -89.55 6.41
C GLU A 331 32.84 -90.62 5.38
N GLU A 332 33.87 -91.26 4.82
CA GLU A 332 33.91 -92.43 3.91
C GLU A 332 33.48 -92.17 2.45
N LYS A 333 34.28 -92.47 1.42
CA LYS A 333 35.44 -93.38 1.27
C LYS A 333 36.34 -92.92 0.14
#